data_AF-V4TNC5-F1
#
_entry.id   AF-V4TNC5-F1
#
_cell.length_a   1.000
_cell.length_b   1.000
_cell.length_c   1.000
_cell.angle_alpha   90.00
_cell.angle_beta   90.00
_cell.angle_gamma   90.00
#
_symmetry.space_group_name_H-M   'P 1'
#
loop_
_entity.id
_entity.type
_entity.pdbx_description
1 polymer ?
#
loop_
_entity_poly.entity_id
_entity_poly.type
_entity_poly.pdbx_seq_one_letter_code
_entity_poly.pdbx_strand_id
1 'polypeptide(L)'
;MAGLLPGESSHHGTSDSGPSSRNSQEKPEEVARWYFSRREIEDSSPSRRDGIDLKKETYLRKSYCTFLQDLGMRLKVYFYLKIPPQVAY
;
A
#
# COMPACT_ATOMS: atom_id res chain seq x y z
N MET A 1 7.50 13.22 -44.31
CA MET A 1 7.68 12.06 -45.20
C MET A 1 6.66 11.01 -44.79
N ALA A 2 5.84 10.56 -45.75
CA ALA A 2 4.84 9.48 -45.66
C ALA A 2 5.46 8.15 -45.19
N GLY A 3 4.76 7.12 -44.73
CA GLY A 3 3.34 6.82 -44.58
C GLY A 3 3.14 5.32 -44.25
N LEU A 4 1.88 4.92 -44.04
CA LEU A 4 1.26 3.59 -44.25
C LEU A 4 1.48 2.45 -43.22
N LEU A 5 0.38 2.08 -42.53
CA LEU A 5 0.06 0.76 -41.96
C LEU A 5 -0.52 -0.15 -43.08
N PRO A 6 -0.62 -1.51 -43.00
CA PRO A 6 -1.60 -2.20 -42.11
C PRO A 6 -1.28 -3.66 -41.67
N GLY A 7 -1.81 -4.03 -40.49
CA GLY A 7 -2.59 -5.26 -40.25
C GLY A 7 -1.99 -6.65 -40.42
N GLU A 8 -1.97 -7.41 -39.32
CA GLU A 8 -2.55 -8.75 -39.33
C GLU A 8 -3.37 -8.99 -38.05
N SER A 9 -4.65 -9.26 -38.30
CA SER A 9 -5.67 -9.65 -37.33
C SER A 9 -5.67 -11.17 -37.26
N SER A 10 -5.66 -11.74 -36.05
CA SER A 10 -6.00 -13.14 -35.84
C SER A 10 -7.23 -13.23 -34.94
N HIS A 11 -8.36 -13.42 -35.58
CA HIS A 11 -9.60 -13.87 -34.97
C HIS A 11 -9.64 -15.40 -34.97
N HIS A 12 -9.68 -15.99 -33.78
CA HIS A 12 -10.21 -17.34 -33.55
C HIS A 12 -10.81 -17.30 -32.13
N GLY A 13 -12.15 -17.25 -31.97
CA GLY A 13 -13.02 -18.43 -31.95
C GLY A 13 -12.72 -19.25 -30.70
N THR A 14 -13.56 -19.42 -29.68
CA THR A 14 -15.02 -19.48 -29.61
C THR A 14 -15.48 -19.24 -28.17
N SER A 15 -16.68 -18.69 -28.05
CA SER A 15 -17.50 -18.54 -26.85
C SER A 15 -17.65 -19.81 -26.00
N ASP A 16 -17.49 -19.66 -24.69
CA ASP A 16 -18.30 -20.44 -23.74
C ASP A 16 -18.97 -19.49 -22.73
N SER A 17 -20.28 -19.39 -22.90
CA SER A 17 -21.18 -18.55 -22.15
C SER A 17 -21.59 -19.27 -20.86
N GLY A 18 -20.95 -18.94 -19.74
CA GLY A 18 -21.46 -19.27 -18.41
C GLY A 18 -22.24 -18.08 -17.83
N PRO A 19 -23.55 -18.17 -17.54
CA PRO A 19 -24.27 -17.08 -16.90
C PRO A 19 -24.05 -17.20 -15.40
N SER A 20 -23.24 -16.33 -14.82
CA SER A 20 -23.30 -16.09 -13.37
C SER A 20 -23.22 -14.61 -13.06
N SER A 21 -24.41 -14.07 -12.83
CA SER A 21 -24.71 -13.01 -11.89
C SER A 21 -23.73 -11.84 -11.83
N ARG A 22 -24.18 -10.72 -12.42
CA ARG A 22 -24.06 -9.36 -11.87
C ARG A 22 -23.52 -9.35 -10.43
N ASN A 23 -22.31 -8.82 -10.25
CA ASN A 23 -22.04 -8.07 -9.04
C ASN A 23 -21.27 -6.81 -9.44
N SER A 24 -21.99 -5.70 -9.40
CA SER A 24 -21.44 -4.36 -9.36
C SER A 24 -20.39 -4.31 -8.26
N GLN A 25 -19.11 -4.09 -8.59
CA GLN A 25 -18.11 -3.80 -7.58
C GLN A 25 -17.42 -2.49 -7.95
N GLU A 26 -18.06 -1.43 -7.45
CA GLU A 26 -17.51 -0.15 -7.04
C GLU A 26 -15.98 -0.19 -6.87
N LYS A 27 -15.29 0.67 -7.61
CA LYS A 27 -13.84 0.76 -7.79
C LYS A 27 -13.08 0.79 -6.44
N PRO A 28 -12.50 -0.34 -5.95
CA PRO A 28 -11.81 -0.39 -4.64
C PRO A 28 -10.36 0.13 -4.67
N GLU A 29 -9.93 0.67 -5.81
CA GLU A 29 -8.53 0.86 -6.19
C GLU A 29 -7.78 1.86 -5.29
N GLU A 30 -8.49 2.78 -4.64
CA GLU A 30 -7.87 3.87 -3.88
C GLU A 30 -7.46 3.43 -2.47
N VAL A 31 -8.29 2.63 -1.80
CA VAL A 31 -8.01 2.11 -0.45
C VAL A 31 -6.94 1.02 -0.53
N ALA A 32 -7.00 0.16 -1.54
CA ALA A 32 -6.03 -0.92 -1.75
C ALA A 32 -4.58 -0.41 -1.92
N ARG A 33 -4.38 0.87 -2.30
CA ARG A 33 -3.06 1.46 -2.51
C ARG A 33 -2.20 1.58 -1.25
N TRP A 34 -2.81 1.61 -0.07
CA TRP A 34 -2.11 1.81 1.21
C TRP A 34 -1.96 0.54 2.05
N TYR A 35 -2.56 -0.56 1.64
CA TYR A 35 -2.44 -1.84 2.32
C TYR A 35 -1.49 -2.74 1.57
N PHE A 36 -0.51 -3.28 2.29
CA PHE A 36 0.52 -4.15 1.75
C PHE A 36 0.46 -5.50 2.46
N SER A 37 0.75 -6.57 1.74
CA SER A 37 0.93 -7.87 2.37
C SER A 37 2.17 -7.87 3.28
N ARG A 38 2.21 -8.82 4.22
CA ARG A 38 3.36 -8.98 5.12
C ARG A 38 4.68 -9.16 4.36
N ARG A 39 4.67 -9.98 3.30
CA ARG A 39 5.86 -10.24 2.48
C ARG A 39 6.32 -8.96 1.77
N GLU A 40 5.41 -8.17 1.25
CA GLU A 40 5.77 -6.90 0.60
C GLU A 40 6.44 -5.94 1.59
N ILE A 41 5.93 -5.87 2.82
CA ILE A 41 6.50 -5.03 3.89
C ILE A 41 7.88 -5.54 4.32
N GLU A 42 8.06 -6.85 4.44
CA GLU A 42 9.29 -7.47 4.95
C GLU A 42 10.42 -7.51 3.91
N ASP A 43 10.08 -7.75 2.64
CA ASP A 43 11.05 -8.06 1.58
C ASP A 43 11.16 -6.99 0.50
N SER A 44 10.13 -6.17 0.28
CA SER A 44 10.08 -5.23 -0.86
C SER A 44 9.93 -3.75 -0.47
N SER A 45 10.11 -3.42 0.82
CA SER A 45 10.12 -2.02 1.24
C SER A 45 11.22 -1.23 0.51
N PRO A 46 11.02 0.07 0.23
CA PRO A 46 12.09 0.91 -0.31
C PRO A 46 13.37 0.86 0.53
N SER A 47 13.23 0.85 1.86
CA SER A 47 14.36 0.72 2.79
C SER A 47 15.13 -0.59 2.63
N ARG A 48 14.47 -1.68 2.21
CA ARG A 48 15.17 -2.95 1.92
C ARG A 48 16.14 -2.81 0.74
N ARG A 49 15.74 -2.04 -0.28
CA ARG A 49 16.59 -1.74 -1.45
C ARG A 49 17.80 -0.91 -1.06
N ASP A 50 17.69 -0.13 0.02
CA ASP A 50 18.77 0.67 0.59
C ASP A 50 19.63 -0.11 1.61
N GLY A 51 19.40 -1.42 1.77
CA GLY A 51 20.15 -2.27 2.69
C GLY A 51 19.79 -2.10 4.17
N ILE A 52 18.64 -1.50 4.49
CA ILE A 52 18.13 -1.41 5.86
C ILE A 52 17.39 -2.71 6.19
N ASP A 53 17.77 -3.35 7.29
CA ASP A 53 17.12 -4.57 7.75
C ASP A 53 15.76 -4.28 8.42
N LEU A 54 14.95 -5.35 8.57
CA LEU A 54 13.61 -5.22 9.14
C LEU A 54 13.63 -4.62 10.54
N LYS A 55 14.66 -4.96 11.33
CA LYS A 55 14.81 -4.53 12.72
C LYS A 55 15.11 -3.03 12.80
N LYS A 56 16.06 -2.53 12.01
CA LYS A 56 16.42 -1.11 11.93
C LYS A 56 15.27 -0.31 11.33
N GLU A 57 14.63 -0.80 10.28
CA GLU A 57 13.46 -0.14 9.68
C GLU A 57 12.32 -0.01 10.72
N THR A 58 12.03 -1.08 11.46
CA THR A 58 11.02 -1.07 12.54
C THR A 58 11.39 -0.08 13.65
N TYR A 59 12.66 -0.04 14.05
CA TYR A 59 13.14 0.90 15.05
C TYR A 59 12.96 2.35 14.58
N LEU A 60 13.32 2.66 13.33
CA LEU A 60 13.18 4.00 12.75
C LEU A 60 11.71 4.44 12.68
N ARG A 61 10.80 3.55 12.27
CA ARG A 61 9.36 3.87 12.27
C ARG A 61 8.85 4.19 13.67
N LYS A 62 9.27 3.42 14.68
CA LYS A 62 8.91 3.67 16.08
C LYS A 62 9.50 4.99 16.59
N SER A 63 10.79 5.23 16.36
CA SER A 63 11.46 6.44 16.84
C SER A 63 10.90 7.71 16.21
N TYR A 64 10.52 7.66 14.93
CA TYR A 64 9.88 8.79 14.26
C TYR A 64 8.48 9.08 14.81
N CYS A 65 7.68 8.04 15.09
CA CYS A 65 6.39 8.22 15.78
C CYS A 65 6.57 8.90 17.14
N THR A 66 7.56 8.47 17.95
CA THR A 66 7.88 9.11 19.23
C THR A 66 8.33 10.56 19.05
N PHE A 67 9.21 10.83 18.08
CA PHE A 67 9.65 12.20 17.78
C PHE A 67 8.47 13.12 17.42
N LEU A 68 7.54 12.65 16.58
CA LEU A 68 6.34 13.42 16.23
C LEU A 68 5.42 13.64 17.43
N GLN A 69 5.26 12.64 18.31
CA GLN A 69 4.50 12.78 19.55
C GLN A 69 5.10 13.86 20.45
N ASP A 70 6.41 13.78 20.70
CA ASP A 70 7.13 14.75 21.52
C ASP A 70 7.06 16.16 20.94
N LEU A 71 7.23 16.27 19.62
CA LEU A 71 7.09 17.55 18.90
C LEU A 71 5.67 18.11 19.06
N GLY A 72 4.65 17.26 18.90
CA GLY A 72 3.25 17.63 19.08
C GLY A 72 2.94 18.13 20.50
N MET A 73 3.52 17.49 21.52
CA MET A 73 3.40 17.93 22.91
C MET A 73 4.05 19.29 23.14
N ARG A 74 5.26 19.51 22.61
CA ARG A 74 5.99 20.79 22.76
C ARG A 74 5.28 21.94 22.08
N LEU A 75 4.71 21.69 20.90
CA LEU A 75 3.94 22.66 20.13
C LEU A 75 2.49 22.82 20.63
N LYS A 76 2.06 22.00 21.60
CA LYS A 76 0.70 21.97 22.14
C LYS A 76 -0.40 21.75 21.10
N VAL A 77 -0.08 21.07 19.99
CA VAL A 77 -1.00 20.75 18.90
C VAL A 77 -1.77 19.44 19.16
N TYR A 78 -1.98 19.08 20.43
CA TYR A 78 -2.45 17.77 20.87
C TYR A 78 -3.65 17.26 20.06
N PHE A 79 -3.48 16.13 19.37
CA PHE A 79 -4.60 15.22 19.14
C PHE A 79 -4.96 14.60 20.49
N TYR A 80 -6.20 14.76 20.96
CA TYR A 80 -6.74 14.19 22.21
C TYR A 80 -6.84 12.65 22.19
N LEU A 81 -5.97 11.93 21.48
CA LEU A 81 -5.85 10.48 21.60
C LEU A 81 -4.90 10.16 22.76
N LYS A 82 -5.44 10.37 23.97
CA LYS A 82 -4.94 9.79 25.21
C LYS A 82 -5.09 8.26 25.11
N ILE A 83 -4.14 7.58 24.46
CA ILE A 83 -3.91 6.16 24.72
C ILE A 83 -3.15 6.12 26.04
N PRO A 84 -3.75 5.69 27.16
CA PRO A 84 -3.02 5.50 28.40
C PRO A 84 -1.95 4.41 28.20
N PRO A 85 -0.78 4.52 28.86
CA PRO A 85 0.23 3.49 28.86
C PRO A 85 -0.26 2.31 29.72
N GLN A 86 -1.17 1.50 29.20
CA GLN A 86 -1.59 0.21 29.74
C GLN A 86 -2.00 -0.58 28.48
N VAL A 87 -1.33 -1.64 28.04
CA VAL A 87 -0.98 -2.86 28.76
C VAL A 87 0.22 -3.48 28.02
N ALA A 88 1.39 -3.46 28.64
CA ALA A 88 2.47 -4.40 28.31
C ALA A 88 2.38 -5.54 29.35
N TYR A 89 1.60 -6.56 29.01
CA TYR A 89 1.71 -7.92 29.53
C TYR A 89 1.75 -8.86 28.34
#